data_AF-A0A2E4D6I9-F1
#
_entry.id   AF-A0A2E4D6I9-F1
#
_cell.length_a   1.000
_cell.length_b   1.000
_cell.length_c   1.000
_cell.angle_alpha   90.00
_cell.angle_beta   90.00
_cell.angle_gamma   90.00
#
_symmetry.space_group_name_H-M   'P 1'
#
loop_
_entity.id
_entity.type
_entity.pdbx_description
1 polymer ?
#
loop_
_entity_poly.entity_id
_entity_poly.type
_entity_poly.pdbx_seq_one_letter_code
_entity_poly.pdbx_strand_id
1 'polypeptide(L)'
;MKLFCLVFILFSSTSYASQSELLKCLGQEEKYIHKQKIGGAFFELNQSMISFVVMFPDDTKIQAEKLKEICEEKYSSFHLLRLLIIDGQKIFKQTGEKKPGGDIRSPESLAKNSLSMFLQFLSRYQSSFSKADCLEQSIPELRDFFRKTRYLETDISKRKLLKELKGIDLIFDKILSRRVAPGC
;
A
#
# COMPACT_ATOMS: atom_id res chain seq x y z
N MET A 1 -22.43 -45.09 5.27
CA MET A 1 -21.26 -44.25 4.89
C MET A 1 -21.66 -42.90 4.26
N LYS A 2 -22.64 -42.82 3.34
CA LYS A 2 -23.07 -41.54 2.72
C LYS A 2 -23.61 -40.49 3.73
N LEU A 3 -24.29 -40.93 4.79
CA LEU A 3 -24.81 -40.04 5.83
C LEU A 3 -23.69 -39.37 6.67
N PHE A 4 -22.55 -40.04 6.83
CA PHE A 4 -21.44 -39.55 7.65
C PHE A 4 -20.67 -38.41 6.95
N CYS A 5 -20.59 -38.45 5.61
CA CYS A 5 -19.99 -37.36 4.82
C CYS A 5 -20.82 -36.07 4.86
N LEU A 6 -22.14 -36.18 4.94
CA LEU A 6 -23.05 -35.02 4.93
C LEU A 6 -23.01 -34.25 6.26
N VAL A 7 -22.80 -34.96 7.37
CA VAL A 7 -22.57 -34.35 8.69
C VAL A 7 -21.23 -33.62 8.72
N PHE A 8 -20.18 -34.18 8.11
CA PHE A 8 -18.85 -33.55 8.10
C PHE A 8 -18.81 -32.21 7.33
N ILE A 9 -19.59 -32.08 6.25
CA ILE A 9 -19.69 -30.84 5.45
C ILE A 9 -20.43 -29.72 6.22
N LEU A 10 -21.40 -30.08 7.06
CA LEU A 10 -22.18 -29.11 7.84
C LEU A 10 -21.42 -28.54 9.06
N PHE A 11 -20.39 -29.23 9.55
CA PHE A 11 -19.54 -28.72 10.64
C PHE A 11 -18.34 -27.88 10.16
N SER A 12 -17.98 -27.94 8.87
CA SER A 12 -16.86 -27.15 8.31
C SER A 12 -17.17 -25.67 8.03
N SER A 13 -18.39 -25.19 8.28
CA SER A 13 -18.82 -23.82 7.92
C SER A 13 -18.53 -22.75 8.98
N THR A 14 -17.83 -23.08 10.08
CA THR A 14 -17.50 -22.11 11.14
C THR A 14 -16.04 -21.63 11.09
N SER A 15 -15.47 -21.46 9.90
CA SER A 15 -14.27 -20.64 9.75
C SER A 15 -14.65 -19.16 9.81
N TYR A 16 -14.84 -18.65 11.03
CA TYR A 16 -14.82 -17.21 11.31
C TYR A 16 -13.38 -16.72 11.20
N ALA A 17 -12.88 -16.58 9.97
CA ALA A 17 -11.72 -15.75 9.73
C ALA A 17 -12.14 -14.32 10.10
N SER A 18 -11.66 -13.83 11.24
CA SER A 18 -11.78 -12.43 11.63
C SER A 18 -11.06 -11.60 10.56
N GLN A 19 -11.79 -11.23 9.50
CA GLN A 19 -11.21 -10.50 8.39
C GLN A 19 -10.76 -9.15 8.92
N SER A 20 -9.47 -8.84 8.75
CA SER A 20 -8.91 -7.59 9.26
C SER A 20 -9.72 -6.41 8.69
N GLU A 21 -10.04 -5.46 9.54
CA GLU A 21 -10.82 -4.28 9.14
C GLU A 21 -10.13 -3.50 8.01
N LEU A 22 -8.80 -3.56 7.97
CA LEU A 22 -7.99 -3.07 6.85
C LEU A 22 -8.32 -3.77 5.53
N LEU A 23 -8.35 -5.11 5.51
CA LEU A 23 -8.73 -5.86 4.30
C LEU A 23 -10.16 -5.55 3.87
N LYS A 24 -11.07 -5.29 4.82
CA LYS A 24 -12.43 -4.87 4.49
C LYS A 24 -12.43 -3.54 3.73
N CYS A 25 -11.69 -2.53 4.19
CA CYS A 25 -11.68 -1.25 3.47
C CYS A 25 -10.90 -1.30 2.15
N LEU A 26 -9.82 -2.07 2.06
CA LEU A 26 -9.14 -2.33 0.77
C LEU A 26 -10.05 -3.05 -0.24
N GLY A 27 -10.87 -4.02 0.22
CA GLY A 27 -11.86 -4.68 -0.65
C GLY A 27 -13.03 -3.76 -1.04
N GLN A 28 -13.40 -2.80 -0.19
CA GLN A 28 -14.37 -1.77 -0.54
C GLN A 28 -13.85 -0.82 -1.63
N GLU A 29 -12.58 -0.41 -1.53
CA GLU A 29 -11.88 0.32 -2.58
C GLU A 29 -11.84 -0.49 -3.89
N GLU A 30 -11.48 -1.77 -3.83
CA GLU A 30 -11.47 -2.66 -5.00
C GLU A 30 -12.84 -2.69 -5.69
N LYS A 31 -13.90 -2.88 -4.90
CA LYS A 31 -15.29 -2.85 -5.38
C LYS A 31 -15.64 -1.51 -6.03
N TYR A 32 -15.19 -0.40 -5.44
CA TYR A 32 -15.38 0.94 -6.01
C TYR A 32 -14.65 1.07 -7.36
N ILE A 33 -13.36 0.72 -7.41
CA ILE A 33 -12.53 0.75 -8.61
C ILE A 33 -13.18 -0.06 -9.74
N HIS A 34 -13.62 -1.29 -9.45
CA HIS A 34 -14.29 -2.14 -10.42
C HIS A 34 -15.61 -1.54 -10.92
N LYS A 35 -16.48 -1.06 -10.01
CA LYS A 35 -17.76 -0.43 -10.38
C LYS A 35 -17.57 0.81 -11.27
N GLN A 36 -16.54 1.60 -11.00
CA GLN A 36 -16.23 2.81 -11.75
C GLN A 36 -15.35 2.57 -12.98
N LYS A 37 -14.96 1.31 -13.25
CA LYS A 37 -14.04 0.93 -14.33
C LYS A 37 -12.73 1.73 -14.28
N ILE A 38 -12.26 2.05 -13.07
CA ILE A 38 -10.97 2.71 -12.87
C ILE A 38 -9.89 1.66 -13.12
N GLY A 39 -9.08 1.85 -14.16
CA GLY A 39 -7.93 0.99 -14.46
C GLY A 39 -6.60 1.61 -14.05
N GLY A 40 -5.51 0.97 -14.46
CA GLY A 40 -4.15 1.50 -14.34
C GLY A 40 -3.63 1.54 -12.90
N ALA A 41 -2.88 2.60 -12.57
CA ALA A 41 -2.03 2.65 -11.38
C ALA A 41 -2.76 2.42 -10.05
N PHE A 42 -3.97 3.00 -9.88
CA PHE A 42 -4.73 2.84 -8.64
C PHE A 42 -5.29 1.43 -8.48
N PHE A 43 -5.73 0.80 -9.57
CA PHE A 43 -6.19 -0.59 -9.54
C PHE A 43 -5.05 -1.55 -9.18
N GLU A 44 -3.90 -1.42 -9.86
CA GLU A 44 -2.73 -2.27 -9.59
C GLU A 44 -2.17 -2.07 -8.17
N LEU A 45 -2.20 -0.84 -7.66
CA LEU A 45 -1.81 -0.56 -6.28
C LEU A 45 -2.72 -1.25 -5.28
N ASN A 46 -4.04 -1.16 -5.46
CA ASN A 46 -5.00 -1.81 -4.57
C ASN A 46 -4.77 -3.33 -4.52
N GLN A 47 -4.59 -3.99 -5.68
CA GLN A 47 -4.27 -5.42 -5.75
C GLN A 47 -2.96 -5.78 -5.05
N SER A 48 -1.91 -4.98 -5.27
CA SER A 48 -0.60 -5.16 -4.64
C SER A 48 -0.69 -4.99 -3.13
N MET A 49 -1.48 -4.03 -2.66
CA MET A 49 -1.67 -3.74 -1.24
C MET A 49 -2.47 -4.84 -0.52
N ILE A 50 -3.53 -5.35 -1.14
CA ILE A 50 -4.28 -6.51 -0.62
C ILE A 50 -3.33 -7.69 -0.48
N SER A 51 -2.56 -8.00 -1.53
CA SER A 51 -1.60 -9.10 -1.53
C SER A 51 -0.56 -8.96 -0.41
N PHE A 52 -0.08 -7.73 -0.17
CA PHE A 52 0.88 -7.43 0.88
C PHE A 52 0.29 -7.58 2.29
N VAL A 53 -0.92 -7.06 2.51
CA VAL A 53 -1.60 -7.11 3.81
C VAL A 53 -2.00 -8.53 4.19
N VAL A 54 -2.37 -9.38 3.21
CA VAL A 54 -2.67 -10.81 3.47
C VAL A 54 -1.46 -11.56 4.05
N MET A 55 -0.24 -11.09 3.78
CA MET A 55 0.98 -11.69 4.34
C MET A 55 1.28 -11.22 5.77
N PHE A 56 0.50 -10.29 6.34
CA PHE A 56 0.73 -9.84 7.71
C PHE A 56 0.37 -10.95 8.71
N PRO A 57 1.23 -11.21 9.70
CA PRO A 57 0.88 -12.13 10.79
C PRO A 57 -0.38 -11.67 11.54
N ASP A 58 -1.18 -12.61 12.06
CA ASP A 58 -2.43 -12.32 12.80
C ASP A 58 -2.24 -11.39 14.02
N ASP A 59 -1.03 -11.39 14.60
CA ASP A 59 -0.64 -10.54 15.72
C ASP A 59 -0.24 -9.11 15.30
N THR A 60 -0.34 -8.79 14.00
CA THR A 60 0.00 -7.49 13.43
C THR A 60 -1.27 -6.67 13.24
N LYS A 61 -1.45 -5.66 14.09
CA LYS A 61 -2.60 -4.76 14.00
C LYS A 61 -2.14 -3.35 13.68
N ILE A 62 -2.86 -2.67 12.80
CA ILE A 62 -2.71 -1.22 12.61
C ILE A 62 -3.35 -0.51 13.81
N GLN A 63 -2.76 0.59 14.26
CA GLN A 63 -3.33 1.45 15.30
C GLN A 63 -4.70 1.96 14.87
N ALA A 64 -5.66 2.05 15.80
CA ALA A 64 -7.06 2.35 15.46
C ALA A 64 -7.20 3.71 14.77
N GLU A 65 -6.43 4.70 15.20
CA GLU A 65 -6.39 6.06 14.65
C GLU A 65 -5.90 6.04 13.20
N LYS A 66 -4.85 5.26 12.91
CA LYS A 66 -4.28 5.10 11.57
C LYS A 66 -5.17 4.28 10.66
N LEU A 67 -5.82 3.25 11.19
CA LEU A 67 -6.78 2.45 10.45
C LEU A 67 -7.97 3.30 10.00
N LYS A 68 -8.48 4.16 10.88
CA LYS A 68 -9.53 5.12 10.56
C LYS A 68 -9.07 6.09 9.46
N GLU A 69 -7.88 6.67 9.60
CA GLU A 69 -7.26 7.54 8.58
C GLU A 69 -7.18 6.86 7.19
N ILE A 70 -6.85 5.57 7.15
CA ILE A 70 -6.77 4.79 5.89
C ILE A 70 -8.16 4.55 5.29
N CYS A 71 -9.12 4.12 6.11
CA CYS A 71 -10.39 3.60 5.62
C CYS A 71 -11.45 4.68 5.35
N GLU A 72 -11.28 5.91 5.87
CA GLU A 72 -12.16 7.05 5.54
C GLU A 72 -11.86 7.66 4.16
N GLU A 73 -10.70 7.34 3.59
CA GLU A 73 -10.24 7.89 2.32
C GLU A 73 -10.70 7.08 1.12
N LYS A 74 -10.94 7.79 0.01
CA LYS A 74 -11.46 7.18 -1.23
C LYS A 74 -10.53 6.12 -1.82
N TYR A 75 -9.22 6.34 -1.73
CA TYR A 75 -8.19 5.42 -2.23
C TYR A 75 -7.38 4.86 -1.05
N SER A 76 -8.01 3.99 -0.26
CA SER A 76 -7.43 3.46 0.98
C SER A 76 -6.03 2.83 0.77
N SER A 77 -5.81 2.13 -0.34
CA SER A 77 -4.51 1.55 -0.71
C SER A 77 -3.41 2.62 -0.88
N PHE A 78 -3.75 3.76 -1.48
CA PHE A 78 -2.83 4.88 -1.67
C PHE A 78 -2.49 5.58 -0.35
N HIS A 79 -3.47 5.72 0.55
CA HIS A 79 -3.23 6.27 1.89
C HIS A 79 -2.43 5.31 2.78
N LEU A 80 -2.71 4.00 2.72
CA LEU A 80 -1.89 3.01 3.41
C LEU A 80 -0.44 3.06 2.90
N LEU A 81 -0.22 3.17 1.59
CA LEU A 81 1.11 3.32 1.02
C LEU A 81 1.83 4.58 1.55
N ARG A 82 1.14 5.72 1.60
CA ARG A 82 1.64 6.98 2.18
C ARG A 82 2.12 6.76 3.61
N LEU A 83 1.29 6.16 4.44
CA LEU A 83 1.59 5.90 5.85
C LEU A 83 2.73 4.90 6.03
N LEU A 84 2.81 3.84 5.21
CA LEU A 84 3.92 2.90 5.22
C LEU A 84 5.26 3.54 4.85
N ILE A 85 5.24 4.57 4.01
CA ILE A 85 6.44 5.33 3.60
C ILE A 85 6.85 6.35 4.67
N ILE A 86 5.89 7.11 5.22
CA ILE A 86 6.16 8.22 6.14
C ILE A 86 6.36 7.72 7.57
N ASP A 87 5.39 6.96 8.08
CA ASP A 87 5.34 6.52 9.47
C ASP A 87 6.01 5.15 9.65
N GLY A 88 6.04 4.32 8.60
CA GLY A 88 6.69 3.02 8.59
C GLY A 88 6.14 2.10 9.67
N GLN A 89 7.02 1.53 10.50
CA GLN A 89 6.58 0.63 11.58
C GLN A 89 5.67 1.30 12.63
N LYS A 90 5.66 2.64 12.70
CA LYS A 90 4.93 3.38 13.73
C LYS A 90 3.41 3.28 13.55
N ILE A 91 2.91 2.81 12.41
CA ILE A 91 1.47 2.62 12.19
C ILE A 91 0.93 1.35 12.83
N PHE A 92 1.82 0.43 13.20
CA PHE A 92 1.46 -0.84 13.81
C PHE A 92 1.43 -0.72 15.33
N LYS A 93 0.55 -1.49 15.95
CA LYS A 93 0.55 -1.76 17.39
C LYS A 93 1.27 -3.09 17.60
N GLN A 94 2.33 -3.10 18.41
CA GLN A 94 2.92 -4.37 18.84
C GLN A 94 1.95 -5.07 19.78
N THR A 95 1.36 -6.17 19.32
CA THR A 95 0.53 -7.04 20.14
C THR A 95 1.15 -8.42 20.20
N GLY A 96 2.24 -8.59 20.96
CA GLY A 96 2.87 -9.89 21.19
C GLY A 96 4.39 -9.86 21.33
N GLU A 97 4.97 -10.96 21.78
CA GLU A 97 6.42 -11.18 21.80
C GLU A 97 6.97 -11.33 20.37
N LYS A 98 8.17 -10.78 20.11
CA LYS A 98 8.84 -10.90 18.81
C LYS A 98 9.11 -12.38 18.50
N LYS A 99 8.32 -12.97 17.61
CA LYS A 99 8.59 -14.32 17.11
C LYS A 99 9.84 -14.30 16.22
N PRO A 100 10.78 -15.26 16.37
CA PRO A 100 11.94 -15.37 15.50
C PRO A 100 11.51 -15.86 14.10
N GLY A 101 11.79 -15.05 13.08
CA GLY A 101 11.44 -15.29 11.68
C GLY A 101 11.38 -13.96 10.93
N GLY A 102 11.76 -13.94 9.65
CA GLY A 102 11.85 -12.73 8.83
C GLY A 102 10.58 -11.88 8.93
N ASP A 103 10.68 -10.76 9.65
CA ASP A 103 9.51 -9.98 10.00
C ASP A 103 9.13 -9.08 8.82
N ILE A 104 7.99 -9.35 8.19
CA ILE A 104 7.42 -8.48 7.16
C ILE A 104 7.20 -7.05 7.72
N ARG A 105 7.05 -6.93 9.06
CA ARG A 105 7.00 -5.65 9.79
C ARG A 105 8.35 -5.03 10.08
N SER A 106 9.45 -5.72 9.79
CA SER A 106 10.78 -5.15 9.99
C SER A 106 10.83 -3.83 9.24
N PRO A 107 11.40 -2.77 9.85
CA PRO A 107 11.50 -1.48 9.18
C PRO A 107 12.15 -1.55 7.80
N GLU A 108 13.02 -2.53 7.59
CA GLU A 108 13.67 -2.80 6.33
C GLU A 108 12.70 -3.38 5.30
N SER A 109 11.97 -4.46 5.64
CA SER A 109 10.93 -5.02 4.78
C SER A 109 9.86 -4.00 4.43
N LEU A 110 9.36 -3.25 5.43
CA LEU A 110 8.36 -2.21 5.21
C LEU A 110 8.87 -1.12 4.26
N ALA A 111 10.08 -0.58 4.52
CA ALA A 111 10.67 0.46 3.67
C ALA A 111 10.91 -0.03 2.23
N LYS A 112 11.39 -1.27 2.08
CA LYS A 112 11.67 -1.88 0.78
C LYS A 112 10.39 -2.08 -0.02
N ASN A 113 9.38 -2.72 0.58
CA ASN A 113 8.13 -3.03 -0.10
C ASN A 113 7.33 -1.76 -0.42
N SER A 114 7.24 -0.81 0.52
CA SER A 114 6.50 0.43 0.30
C SER A 114 7.16 1.31 -0.76
N LEU A 115 8.49 1.47 -0.73
CA LEU A 115 9.18 2.24 -1.76
C LEU A 115 9.07 1.58 -3.14
N SER A 116 9.17 0.24 -3.21
CA SER A 116 8.99 -0.51 -4.46
C SER A 116 7.58 -0.32 -5.03
N MET A 117 6.54 -0.46 -4.20
CA MET A 117 5.16 -0.23 -4.62
C MET A 117 4.93 1.20 -5.10
N PHE A 118 5.54 2.18 -4.45
CA PHE A 118 5.41 3.58 -4.86
C PHE A 118 6.11 3.87 -6.19
N LEU A 119 7.31 3.33 -6.42
CA LEU A 119 7.98 3.45 -7.71
C LEU A 119 7.19 2.77 -8.84
N GLN A 120 6.63 1.60 -8.58
CA GLN A 120 5.75 0.90 -9.53
C GLN A 120 4.48 1.71 -9.80
N PHE A 121 3.84 2.25 -8.77
CA PHE A 121 2.69 3.13 -8.91
C PHE A 121 3.03 4.35 -9.78
N LEU A 122 4.12 5.06 -9.50
CA LEU A 122 4.54 6.22 -10.28
C LEU A 122 4.82 5.88 -11.74
N SER A 123 5.48 4.75 -12.01
CA SER A 123 5.73 4.27 -13.37
C SER A 123 4.43 3.98 -14.13
N ARG A 124 3.47 3.29 -13.48
CA ARG A 124 2.15 3.03 -14.06
C ARG A 124 1.35 4.30 -14.25
N TYR A 125 1.39 5.20 -13.29
CA TYR A 125 0.69 6.47 -13.36
C TYR A 125 1.23 7.32 -14.50
N GLN A 126 2.56 7.38 -14.65
CA GLN A 126 3.22 8.03 -15.77
C GLN A 126 2.84 7.40 -17.13
N SER A 127 2.64 6.07 -17.20
CA SER A 127 2.24 5.38 -18.42
C SER A 127 0.81 5.67 -18.88
N SER A 128 -0.03 6.25 -18.01
CA SER A 128 -1.37 6.71 -18.36
C SER A 128 -1.36 8.06 -19.10
N PHE A 129 -0.22 8.74 -19.19
CA PHE A 129 -0.07 10.00 -19.91
C PHE A 129 0.62 9.81 -21.27
N SER A 130 0.37 10.74 -22.17
CA SER A 130 0.91 10.72 -23.53
C SER A 130 2.41 11.02 -23.60
N LYS A 131 2.96 11.83 -22.68
CA LYS A 131 4.38 12.22 -22.65
C LYS A 131 5.09 11.61 -21.45
N ALA A 132 6.33 11.16 -21.67
CA ALA A 132 7.13 10.44 -20.68
C ALA A 132 7.52 11.26 -19.44
N ASP A 133 7.52 12.59 -19.52
CA ASP A 133 7.96 13.50 -18.45
C ASP A 133 6.81 14.29 -17.81
N CYS A 134 5.56 13.99 -18.17
CA CYS A 134 4.38 14.72 -17.71
C CYS A 134 4.24 14.80 -16.19
N LEU A 135 4.54 13.69 -15.50
CA LEU A 135 4.41 13.62 -14.06
C LEU A 135 5.50 14.45 -13.37
N GLU A 136 6.74 14.43 -13.87
CA GLU A 136 7.83 15.27 -13.36
C GLU A 136 7.62 16.77 -13.63
N GLN A 137 7.00 17.13 -14.77
CA GLN A 137 6.65 18.52 -15.06
C GLN A 137 5.55 19.05 -14.11
N SER A 138 4.56 18.21 -13.80
CA SER A 138 3.43 18.59 -12.94
C SER A 138 3.77 18.53 -11.45
N ILE A 139 4.70 17.66 -11.07
CA ILE A 139 5.16 17.43 -9.70
C ILE A 139 6.69 17.54 -9.68
N PRO A 140 7.24 18.77 -9.63
CA PRO A 140 8.70 18.99 -9.68
C PRO A 140 9.48 18.25 -8.57
N GLU A 141 8.86 17.99 -7.43
CA GLU A 141 9.42 17.22 -6.32
C GLU A 141 9.80 15.79 -6.75
N LEU A 142 9.15 15.25 -7.80
CA LEU A 142 9.50 13.93 -8.35
C LEU A 142 10.88 13.89 -8.99
N ARG A 143 11.39 15.00 -9.53
CA ARG A 143 12.73 15.03 -10.13
C ARG A 143 13.81 14.72 -9.10
N ASP A 144 13.70 15.34 -7.94
CA ASP A 144 14.60 15.12 -6.81
C ASP A 144 14.40 13.72 -6.22
N PHE A 145 13.15 13.26 -6.12
CA PHE A 145 12.82 11.90 -5.69
C PHE A 145 13.43 10.83 -6.63
N PHE A 146 13.23 10.94 -7.95
CA PHE A 146 13.79 10.01 -8.93
C PHE A 146 15.33 10.05 -8.95
N ARG A 147 15.93 11.24 -8.87
CA ARG A 147 17.39 11.37 -8.75
C ARG A 147 17.91 10.62 -7.54
N LYS A 148 17.28 10.78 -6.37
CA LYS A 148 17.73 10.13 -5.13
C LYS A 148 17.42 8.64 -5.09
N THR A 149 16.36 8.18 -5.75
CA THR A 149 16.00 6.75 -5.82
C THR A 149 16.85 5.96 -6.82
N ARG A 150 17.38 6.60 -7.86
CA ARG A 150 18.22 5.94 -8.90
C ARG A 150 19.47 5.25 -8.35
N TYR A 151 20.00 5.72 -7.23
CA TYR A 151 21.23 5.21 -6.61
C TYR A 151 20.97 4.15 -5.52
N LEU A 152 19.75 3.60 -5.46
CA LEU A 152 19.39 2.60 -4.46
C LEU A 152 19.68 1.18 -4.95
N GLU A 153 20.92 0.72 -4.75
CA GLU A 153 21.28 -0.68 -5.00
C GLU A 153 21.08 -1.59 -3.76
N THR A 154 21.07 -1.02 -2.54
CA THR A 154 21.05 -1.79 -1.28
C THR A 154 19.92 -1.39 -0.32
N ASP A 155 19.50 -2.30 0.56
CA ASP A 155 18.36 -2.10 1.47
C ASP A 155 18.66 -1.06 2.58
N ILE A 156 19.93 -0.90 3.00
CA ILE A 156 20.37 0.18 3.92
C ILE A 156 20.15 1.56 3.31
N SER A 157 20.39 1.70 2.01
CA SER A 157 20.22 2.98 1.29
C SER A 157 18.75 3.40 1.20
N LYS A 158 17.81 2.46 1.14
CA LYS A 158 16.37 2.76 1.00
C LYS A 158 15.78 3.40 2.26
N ARG A 159 16.14 2.90 3.44
CA ARG A 159 15.66 3.47 4.71
C ARG A 159 16.22 4.85 4.99
N LYS A 160 17.51 5.05 4.66
CA LYS A 160 18.15 6.37 4.76
C LYS A 160 17.48 7.35 3.80
N LEU A 161 17.18 6.91 2.58
CA LEU A 161 16.47 7.72 1.60
C LEU A 161 15.09 8.16 2.10
N LEU A 162 14.27 7.27 2.64
CA LEU A 162 12.94 7.64 3.15
C LEU A 162 13.01 8.76 4.21
N LYS A 163 14.06 8.79 5.02
CA LYS A 163 14.31 9.88 5.99
C LYS A 163 14.80 11.18 5.34
N GLU A 164 15.47 11.10 4.20
CA GLU A 164 16.04 12.22 3.44
C GLU A 164 15.10 12.79 2.37
N LEU A 165 14.02 12.09 2.08
CA LEU A 165 12.93 12.52 1.20
C LEU A 165 11.99 13.47 1.94
N LYS A 166 12.51 14.67 2.24
CA LYS A 166 11.66 15.80 2.66
C LYS A 166 10.66 16.10 1.54
N GLY A 167 9.38 16.25 1.89
CA GLY A 167 8.33 16.61 0.94
C GLY A 167 7.69 15.44 0.18
N ILE A 168 7.93 14.18 0.57
CA ILE A 168 7.25 13.05 -0.07
C ILE A 168 5.73 13.10 0.10
N ASP A 169 5.25 13.64 1.22
CA ASP A 169 3.86 13.95 1.49
C ASP A 169 3.25 14.88 0.44
N LEU A 170 4.00 15.90 -0.02
CA LEU A 170 3.56 16.82 -1.07
C LEU A 170 3.33 16.10 -2.40
N ILE A 171 4.12 15.05 -2.71
CA ILE A 171 3.94 14.24 -3.91
C ILE A 171 2.59 13.49 -3.82
N PHE A 172 2.29 12.88 -2.67
CA PHE A 172 1.01 12.21 -2.43
C PHE A 172 -0.17 13.18 -2.59
N ASP A 173 -0.08 14.37 -2.01
CA ASP A 173 -1.15 15.39 -2.07
C ASP A 173 -1.38 15.90 -3.51
N LYS A 174 -0.30 16.09 -4.28
CA LYS A 174 -0.39 16.51 -5.70
C LYS A 174 -1.02 15.43 -6.59
N ILE A 175 -0.69 14.17 -6.36
CA ILE A 175 -1.30 13.04 -7.07
C ILE A 175 -2.81 12.98 -6.79
N LEU A 176 -3.22 13.08 -5.52
CA LEU A 176 -4.64 13.02 -5.14
C LEU A 176 -5.44 14.22 -5.64
N SER A 177 -4.85 15.42 -5.62
CA SER A 177 -5.50 16.64 -6.12
C SER A 177 -5.65 16.71 -7.63
N ARG A 178 -5.19 15.69 -8.39
CA ARG A 178 -5.24 15.61 -9.87
C ARG A 178 -4.68 16.85 -10.57
N ARG A 179 -3.74 17.56 -9.95
CA ARG A 179 -3.02 18.67 -10.60
C ARG A 179 -1.96 18.13 -11.55
N VAL A 180 -2.42 17.58 -12.67
CA VAL A 180 -1.57 17.29 -13.84
C VAL A 180 -1.98 18.27 -14.94
N ALA A 181 -1.00 18.96 -15.52
CA ALA A 181 -1.26 20.06 -16.45
C ALA A 181 -2.06 19.57 -17.69
N PRO A 182 -3.02 20.36 -18.19
CA PRO A 182 -3.72 20.03 -19.43
C PRO A 182 -2.72 19.96 -20.60
N GLY A 183 -2.77 18.88 -21.39
CA GLY A 183 -1.80 18.61 -22.46
C GLY A 183 -0.70 17.61 -22.07
N CYS A 184 -0.88 16.99 -20.90
CA CYS A 184 -0.51 15.62 -20.59
C CYS A 184 -1.68 14.69 -20.93
#